data_AF-A0A662KL78-F1
#
_entry.id   AF-A0A662KL78-F1
#
_cell.length_a   1.000
_cell.length_b   1.000
_cell.length_c   1.000
_cell.angle_alpha   90.00
_cell.angle_beta   90.00
_cell.angle_gamma   90.00
#
_symmetry.space_group_name_H-M   'P 1'
#
loop_
_entity.id
_entity.type
_entity.pdbx_description
1 polymer ?
#
loop_
_entity_poly.entity_id
_entity_poly.type
_entity_poly.pdbx_seq_one_letter_code
_entity_poly.pdbx_strand_id
1 'polypeptide(L)' 'MSGAVCGGIIKESEWMKAVEEGTADRYLMCFILPDDKYEEYFRLLEEGKNREAEEIFYKHAWSVI' A
#
# COMPACT_ATOMS: atom_id res chain seq x y z
N MET A 1 11.77 -19.33 -1.84
CA MET A 1 10.31 -19.09 -1.77
C MET A 1 10.04 -17.77 -2.49
N SER A 2 9.64 -17.81 -3.76
CA SER A 2 9.22 -16.61 -4.51
C SER A 2 7.71 -16.65 -4.64
N GLY A 3 7.02 -16.15 -3.63
CA GLY A 3 5.59 -15.86 -3.73
C GLY A 3 5.44 -14.39 -4.06
N ALA A 4 4.82 -14.07 -5.19
CA ALA A 4 4.28 -12.73 -5.38
C ALA A 4 3.23 -12.49 -4.29
N VAL A 5 3.28 -11.34 -3.63
CA VAL A 5 2.21 -10.89 -2.73
C VAL A 5 1.08 -10.41 -3.63
N CYS A 6 0.12 -11.29 -3.90
CA CYS A 6 -1.11 -10.93 -4.59
C CYS A 6 -2.07 -10.26 -3.62
N GLY A 7 -2.24 -8.95 -3.76
CA GLY A 7 -3.22 -8.19 -2.99
C GLY A 7 -2.68 -7.66 -1.67
N GLY A 8 -2.98 -6.40 -1.41
CA GLY A 8 -2.57 -5.70 -0.19
C GLY A 8 -2.46 -4.20 -0.41
N ILE A 9 -2.12 -3.51 0.67
CA ILE A 9 -1.77 -2.10 0.67
C ILE A 9 -0.33 -2.04 1.17
N ILE A 10 0.57 -1.38 0.44
CA ILE A 10 1.98 -1.22 0.79
C ILE A 10 2.38 0.25 0.84
N LYS A 11 3.52 0.56 1.46
CA LYS A 11 4.10 1.90 1.44
C LYS A 11 4.72 2.21 0.08
N GLU A 12 4.69 3.48 -0.30
CA GLU A 12 5.37 3.98 -1.51
C GLU A 12 6.87 3.75 -1.44
N SER A 13 7.50 3.91 -0.27
CA SER A 13 8.93 3.61 -0.09
C SER A 13 9.28 2.14 -0.34
N GLU A 14 8.39 1.21 0.02
CA GLU A 14 8.56 -0.23 -0.26
C GLU A 14 8.46 -0.51 -1.75
N TRP A 15 7.49 0.10 -2.44
CA TRP A 15 7.38 0.01 -3.88
C TRP A 15 8.62 0.57 -4.60
N MET A 16 9.07 1.76 -4.23
CA MET A 16 10.24 2.40 -4.84
C MET A 16 11.49 1.55 -4.67
N LYS A 17 11.71 0.99 -3.47
CA LYS A 17 12.80 0.05 -3.22
C LYS A 17 12.70 -1.19 -4.10
N ALA A 18 11.50 -1.75 -4.26
CA ALA A 18 11.29 -2.92 -5.11
C ALA A 18 11.59 -2.63 -6.58
N VAL A 19 11.23 -1.44 -7.08
CA VAL A 19 11.56 -1.00 -8.44
C VAL A 19 13.07 -0.85 -8.60
N GLU A 20 13.75 -0.19 -7.67
CA GLU A 20 15.20 -0.01 -7.67
C GLU A 20 15.96 -1.35 -7.64
N GLU A 21 15.47 -2.32 -6.85
CA GLU A 21 16.07 -3.65 -6.72
C GLU A 21 15.66 -4.61 -7.85
N GLY A 22 14.78 -4.20 -8.78
CA GLY A 22 14.28 -5.04 -9.86
C GLY A 22 13.39 -6.20 -9.39
N THR A 23 12.70 -6.01 -8.26
CA THR A 23 11.82 -7.01 -7.61
C THR A 23 10.35 -6.55 -7.48
N ALA A 24 9.96 -5.53 -8.26
CA ALA A 24 8.59 -5.00 -8.29
C ALA A 24 7.52 -6.03 -8.68
N ASP A 25 7.91 -7.09 -9.40
CA ASP A 25 7.07 -8.24 -9.76
C ASP A 25 6.51 -8.98 -8.54
N ARG A 26 7.09 -8.76 -7.35
CA ARG A 26 6.59 -9.30 -6.09
C ARG A 26 5.34 -8.60 -5.57
N TYR A 27 5.00 -7.43 -6.09
CA TYR A 27 3.90 -6.57 -5.62
C TYR A 27 2.79 -6.39 -6.66
N LEU A 28 2.61 -7.38 -7.55
CA LEU A 28 1.53 -7.36 -8.54
C LEU A 28 0.17 -7.36 -7.85
N MET A 29 -0.75 -6.51 -8.35
CA MET A 29 -2.10 -6.31 -7.82
C MET A 29 -2.15 -5.73 -6.39
N CYS A 30 -1.15 -4.93 -6.01
CA CYS A 30 -1.15 -4.18 -4.76
C CYS A 30 -1.66 -2.73 -4.96
N PHE A 31 -2.20 -2.16 -3.89
CA PHE A 31 -2.38 -0.72 -3.75
C PHE A 31 -1.18 -0.11 -3.03
N ILE A 32 -0.78 1.08 -3.45
CA ILE A 32 0.35 1.82 -2.91
C ILE A 32 -0.20 3.10 -2.29
N LEU A 33 0.20 3.38 -1.05
CA LEU A 33 -0.06 4.63 -0.35
C LEU A 33 1.25 5.36 -0.05
N PRO A 34 1.26 6.71 -0.09
CA PRO A 34 2.33 7.50 0.52
C PRO A 34 2.57 7.05 1.97
N ASP A 35 3.82 7.02 2.42
CA ASP A 35 4.21 6.46 3.72
C ASP A 35 3.44 7.09 4.90
N ASP A 36 3.24 8.41 4.90
CA ASP A 36 2.48 9.12 5.93
C ASP A 36 0.99 8.71 5.90
N LYS A 37 0.42 8.52 4.71
CA LYS A 37 -0.96 8.09 4.51
C LYS A 37 -1.19 6.63 4.81
N TYR A 38 -0.18 5.79 4.58
CA TYR A 38 -0.20 4.40 5.03
C TYR A 38 -0.33 4.34 6.56
N GLU A 39 0.52 5.07 7.28
CA GLU A 39 0.48 5.08 8.75
C GLU A 39 -0.81 5.67 9.29
N GLU A 40 -1.29 6.77 8.69
CA GLU A 40 -2.57 7.37 9.04
C GLU A 40 -3.74 6.41 8.78
N TYR A 41 -3.75 5.73 7.62
CA TYR A 41 -4.77 4.74 7.25
C TYR A 41 -4.86 3.61 8.27
N PHE A 42 -3.74 2.96 8.60
CA PHE A 42 -3.75 1.83 9.55
C PHE A 42 -4.08 2.27 10.97
N ARG A 43 -3.61 3.45 11.41
CA ARG A 43 -4.02 4.02 12.70
C ARG A 43 -5.53 4.22 12.78
N LEU A 44 -6.15 4.75 11.73
CA LEU A 44 -7.61 4.95 11.68
C LEU A 44 -8.38 3.63 11.72
N LEU A 45 -7.87 2.58 11.07
CA LEU A 45 -8.45 1.23 11.17
C LEU A 45 -8.38 0.66 12.59
N GLU A 46 -7.23 0.81 13.27
CA GLU A 46 -7.07 0.39 14.67
C GLU A 46 -8.02 1.14 15.62
N GLU A 47 -8.27 2.42 15.34
CA GLU A 47 -9.24 3.25 16.07
C GLU A 47 -10.71 2.95 15.71
N GLY A 48 -10.97 2.04 14.74
CA GLY A 48 -12.31 1.71 14.25
C GLY A 48 -12.96 2.79 13.38
N LYS A 49 -12.18 3.77 12.90
CA LYS A 49 -12.62 4.89 12.05
C LYS A 49 -12.60 4.51 10.58
N ASN A 50 -13.35 3.47 10.22
CA ASN A 50 -13.31 2.86 8.89
C ASN A 50 -13.61 3.85 7.76
N ARG A 51 -14.55 4.80 7.96
CA ARG A 51 -14.90 5.79 6.95
C ARG A 51 -13.76 6.78 6.65
N GLU A 52 -13.06 7.24 7.68
CA GLU A 52 -11.91 8.14 7.52
C GLU A 52 -10.76 7.40 6.84
N ALA A 53 -10.54 6.12 7.20
CA ALA A 53 -9.57 5.26 6.53
C ALA A 53 -9.91 5.06 5.03
N GLU A 54 -11.17 4.78 4.69
CA GLU A 54 -11.63 4.69 3.31
C GLU A 54 -11.37 5.99 2.52
N GLU A 55 -11.64 7.16 3.12
CA GLU A 55 -11.38 8.45 2.49
C GLU A 55 -9.89 8.65 2.18
N ILE A 56 -8.99 8.23 3.08
CA ILE A 56 -7.54 8.24 2.81
C ILE A 56 -7.21 7.31 1.65
N PHE A 57 -7.68 6.08 1.70
CA PHE A 57 -7.42 5.08 0.67
C PHE A 57 -7.86 5.59 -0.70
N TYR A 58 -9.11 6.02 -0.86
CA TYR A 58 -9.63 6.46 -2.15
C TYR A 58 -8.96 7.71 -2.71
N LYS A 59 -8.48 8.60 -1.85
CA LYS A 59 -7.86 9.86 -2.28
C LYS A 59 -6.39 9.73 -2.61
N HIS A 60 -5.68 8.82 -1.95
CA HIS A 60 -4.22 8.76 -1.98
C HIS A 60 -3.67 7.46 -2.55
N ALA A 61 -4.43 6.37 -2.55
CA ALA A 61 -3.94 5.10 -3.06
C ALA A 61 -3.97 5.05 -4.59
N TRP A 62 -2.99 4.36 -5.16
CA TRP A 62 -2.98 3.97 -6.57
C TRP A 62 -2.59 2.50 -6.70
N SER A 63 -3.04 1.83 -7.76
CA SER A 63 -2.79 0.38 -7.94
C SER A 63 -1.76 0.11 -9.01
N VAL A 64 -0.94 -0.91 -8.77
CA VAL A 64 -0.08 -1.55 -9.77
C VAL A 64 -0.75 -2.85 -10.23
N ILE A 65 -1.01 -2.93 -11.53
CA ILE A 65 -1.62 -4.07 -12.23
C ILE A 65 -0.65 -4.53 -13.31
#